data_AF-A0A2V7MF14-F1
#
_entry.id   AF-A0A2V7MF14-F1
#
_cell.length_a   1.000
_cell.length_b   1.000
_cell.length_c   1.000
_cell.angle_alpha   90.00
_cell.angle_beta   90.00
_cell.angle_gamma   90.00
#
_symmetry.space_group_name_H-M   'P 1'
#
loop_
_entity.id
_entity.type
_entity.pdbx_description
1 polymer ?
#
loop_
_entity_poly.entity_id
_entity_poly.type
_entity_poly.pdbx_seq_one_letter_code
_entity_poly.pdbx_strand_id
1 'polypeptide(L)' 'MKAVDVAIVGGGAVGAACARAAALRGLEIAIFEPGPD' A
#
# COMPACT_ATOMS: atom_id res chain seq x y z
N MET A 1 16.30 -0.52 -3.65
CA MET A 1 14.84 -0.38 -3.45
C MET A 1 14.21 -0.07 -4.80
N LYS A 2 13.13 -0.76 -5.17
CA LYS A 2 12.38 -0.45 -6.40
C LYS A 2 11.49 0.78 -6.12
N ALA A 3 11.42 1.71 -7.06
CA ALA A 3 10.49 2.83 -6.97
C ALA A 3 9.06 2.31 -7.27
N VAL A 4 8.08 2.84 -6.53
CA VAL A 4 6.64 2.60 -6.74
C VAL A 4 5.95 3.95 -6.84
N ASP A 5 4.79 4.01 -7.49
CA ASP A 5 4.02 5.25 -7.62
C ASP A 5 3.39 5.67 -6.28
N VAL A 6 3.00 4.69 -5.45
CA VAL A 6 2.39 4.95 -4.13
C VAL A 6 2.95 4.00 -3.07
N ALA A 7 3.45 4.58 -1.98
CA ALA A 7 3.77 3.87 -0.74
C ALA A 7 2.66 4.08 0.29
N ILE A 8 2.21 2.99 0.90
CA ILE A 8 1.19 2.99 1.96
C ILE A 8 1.83 2.47 3.24
N VAL A 9 1.74 3.24 4.32
CA VAL A 9 2.26 2.86 5.64
C VAL A 9 1.07 2.54 6.54
N GLY A 10 0.96 1.29 6.96
CA GLY A 10 -0.20 0.72 7.65
C GLY A 10 -1.06 -0.15 6.73
N GLY A 11 -1.15 -1.45 7.01
CA GLY A 11 -1.91 -2.48 6.30
C GLY A 11 -3.29 -2.79 6.89
N GLY A 12 -3.76 -2.00 7.87
CA GLY A 12 -5.10 -2.12 8.43
C GLY A 12 -6.21 -1.81 7.41
N ALA A 13 -7.48 -1.84 7.85
CA ALA A 13 -8.66 -1.73 6.98
C ALA A 13 -8.60 -0.53 6.00
N VAL A 14 -8.20 0.65 6.49
CA VAL A 14 -8.06 1.85 5.67
C VAL A 14 -6.89 1.75 4.70
N GLY A 15 -5.74 1.26 5.15
CA GLY A 15 -4.56 1.08 4.30
C GLY A 15 -4.80 0.13 3.15
N ALA A 16 -5.48 -1.00 3.41
CA ALA A 16 -5.90 -1.94 2.38
C ALA A 16 -6.91 -1.33 1.39
N ALA A 17 -7.86 -0.52 1.88
CA ALA A 17 -8.80 0.20 1.01
C ALA A 17 -8.09 1.22 0.10
N CYS A 18 -7.12 1.96 0.63
CA CYS A 18 -6.26 2.87 -0.13
C CYS A 18 -5.44 2.11 -1.19
N ALA A 19 -4.83 0.99 -0.82
CA ALA A 19 -4.04 0.16 -1.73
C ALA A 19 -4.88 -0.33 -2.91
N ARG A 20 -6.08 -0.85 -2.62
CA ARG A 20 -7.04 -1.25 -3.64
C ARG A 20 -7.45 -0.09 -4.54
N ALA A 21 -7.74 1.07 -3.96
CA ALA A 21 -8.14 2.25 -4.73
C ALA A 21 -7.02 2.79 -5.64
N ALA A 22 -5.75 2.70 -5.21
CA ALA A 22 -4.60 3.09 -6.01
C ALA A 22 -4.31 2.06 -7.12
N ALA A 23 -4.33 0.77 -6.79
CA ALA A 23 -4.15 -0.31 -7.77
C ALA A 23 -5.21 -0.30 -8.88
N LEU A 24 -6.48 -0.03 -8.54
CA LEU A 24 -7.57 0.11 -9.53
C LEU A 24 -7.40 1.30 -10.49
N ARG A 25 -6.51 2.25 -10.16
CA ARG A 25 -6.11 3.36 -11.03
C ARG A 25 -4.87 3.05 -11.86
N GLY A 26 -4.34 1.82 -11.79
CA GLY A 26 -3.18 1.37 -12.54
C GLY A 26 -1.83 1.77 -11.94
N LEU A 27 -1.80 2.19 -10.67
CA LEU A 27 -0.57 2.58 -9.99
C LEU A 27 0.17 1.37 -9.43
N GLU A 28 1.50 1.35 -9.56
CA GLU A 28 2.35 0.39 -8.83
C GLU A 28 2.42 0.82 -7.36
N ILE A 29 2.07 -0.09 -6.45
CA ILE A 29 1.97 0.21 -5.02
C ILE A 29 2.83 -0.70 -4.15
N ALA A 30 3.21 -0.19 -2.98
CA ALA A 30 3.81 -0.98 -1.90
C ALA A 30 3.11 -0.68 -0.57
N ILE A 31 2.83 -1.72 0.23
CA ILE A 31 2.30 -1.59 1.60
C ILE A 31 3.42 -1.94 2.58
N PHE A 32 3.63 -1.09 3.57
CA PHE A 32 4.55 -1.29 4.68
C PHE A 32 3.73 -1.41 5.96
N GLU A 33 3.72 -2.59 6.57
CA GLU A 33 3.02 -2.88 7.82
C GLU A 33 4.04 -3.49 8.80
N PRO A 34 4.08 -3.05 10.06
CA PRO A 34 4.84 -3.73 11.09
C PRO A 34 4.52 -5.23 11.13
N GLY A 35 5.54 -6.04 11.42
CA GLY A 35 5.31 -7.44 11.75
C GLY A 35 4.44 -7.57 13.01
N PRO A 36 3.95 -8.78 13.31
CA PRO A 36 3.07 -9.03 14.46
C PRO A 36 3.78 -8.97 15.84
N ASP A 37 4.85 -8.16 15.98
CA ASP A 37 5.63 -8.00 17.21
C ASP A 37 4.84 -7.31 18.34
#